data_AF-A0A0B9GB10-F1
#
_entry.id   AF-A0A0B9GB10-F1
#
_cell.length_a   1.000
_cell.length_b   1.000
_cell.length_c   1.000
_cell.angle_alpha   90.00
_cell.angle_beta   90.00
_cell.angle_gamma   90.00
#
_symmetry.space_group_name_H-M   'P 1'
#
loop_
_entity.id
_entity.type
_entity.pdbx_description
1 polymer ?
#
loop_
_entity_poly.entity_id
_entity_poly.type
_entity_poly.pdbx_seq_one_letter_code
_entity_poly.pdbx_strand_id
1 'polypeptide(L)'
;MKTRGYFHHFVTSFVLMCAAALTVKGFFLPEHTGLLLSDTGIVPAMYVEPIAFAIPLALGISALTAYLGMTSLLPVIICFGIHIALSGLALYQGLHFDCGCYLPGSVQSEVYSTLEPQFLIMLLVLIVSAALHYFNNMATHRPVTPTV
;
A
#
# COMPACT_ATOMS: atom_id res chain seq x y z
N MET A 1 -14.28 18.90 2.25
CA MET A 1 -14.75 17.49 2.20
C MET A 1 -15.75 17.28 3.33
N LYS A 2 -16.98 16.85 3.04
CA LYS A 2 -18.07 16.79 4.03
C LYS A 2 -18.45 15.32 4.27
N THR A 3 -17.72 14.65 5.15
CA THR A 3 -18.06 13.29 5.62
C THR A 3 -18.32 13.33 7.12
N ARG A 4 -19.54 12.90 7.46
CA ARG A 4 -20.25 13.13 8.72
C ARG A 4 -20.00 11.97 9.71
N GLY A 5 -18.96 12.07 10.54
CA GLY A 5 -18.84 11.24 11.76
C GLY A 5 -17.40 10.94 12.19
N TYR A 6 -17.18 10.79 13.50
CA TYR A 6 -15.88 10.45 14.09
C TYR A 6 -15.27 9.16 13.53
N PHE A 7 -16.11 8.15 13.22
CA PHE A 7 -15.66 6.88 12.66
C PHE A 7 -15.01 7.03 11.27
N HIS A 8 -15.56 7.90 10.43
CA HIS A 8 -15.03 8.14 9.08
C HIS A 8 -13.64 8.79 9.13
N HIS A 9 -13.47 9.78 9.98
CA HIS A 9 -12.17 10.40 10.23
C HIS A 9 -11.17 9.41 10.79
N PHE A 10 -11.58 8.57 11.74
CA PHE A 10 -10.72 7.52 12.30
C PHE A 10 -10.21 6.57 11.21
N VAL A 11 -11.10 6.03 10.37
CA VAL A 11 -10.72 5.11 9.29
C VAL A 11 -9.81 5.79 8.26
N THR A 12 -10.10 7.05 7.90
CA THR A 12 -9.25 7.82 6.98
C THR A 12 -7.84 8.01 7.55
N SER A 13 -7.73 8.43 8.81
CA SER A 13 -6.45 8.61 9.49
C SER A 13 -5.69 7.29 9.63
N PHE A 14 -6.39 6.18 9.91
CA PHE A 14 -5.78 4.85 9.98
C PHE A 14 -5.17 4.43 8.64
N VAL A 15 -5.89 4.61 7.52
CA VAL A 15 -5.36 4.32 6.18
C VAL A 15 -4.12 5.17 5.87
N LEU A 16 -4.17 6.48 6.16
CA LEU A 16 -3.02 7.37 5.95
C LEU A 16 -1.83 6.99 6.83
N MET A 17 -2.07 6.56 8.07
CA MET A 17 -1.03 6.06 8.96
C MET A 17 -0.39 4.77 8.41
N CYS A 18 -1.17 3.84 7.89
CA CYS A 18 -0.64 2.64 7.23
C CYS A 18 0.21 2.99 5.99
N ALA A 19 -0.26 3.93 5.16
CA ALA A 19 0.49 4.41 4.01
C ALA A 19 1.82 5.08 4.42
N ALA A 20 1.80 5.89 5.48
CA ALA A 20 3.00 6.49 6.05
C ALA A 20 3.95 5.42 6.62
N ALA A 21 3.45 4.40 7.30
CA ALA A 21 4.28 3.31 7.83
C ALA A 21 4.98 2.52 6.71
N LEU A 22 4.29 2.21 5.61
CA LEU A 22 4.91 1.57 4.44
C LEU A 22 5.94 2.48 3.77
N THR A 23 5.62 3.77 3.65
CA THR A 23 6.55 4.77 3.12
C THR A 23 7.84 4.80 3.94
N VAL A 24 7.72 4.93 5.26
CA VAL A 24 8.85 4.90 6.21
C VAL A 24 9.64 3.60 6.07
N LYS A 25 8.97 2.44 6.07
CA LYS A 25 9.64 1.15 5.84
C LYS A 25 10.44 1.15 4.54
N GLY A 26 9.85 1.60 3.43
CA GLY A 26 10.53 1.65 2.14
C GLY A 26 11.73 2.59 2.08
N PHE A 27 11.75 3.66 2.88
CA PHE A 27 12.91 4.56 2.98
C PHE A 27 14.03 4.02 3.86
N PHE A 28 13.70 3.38 4.99
CA PHE A 28 14.69 2.88 5.95
C PHE A 28 15.20 1.48 5.63
N LEU A 29 14.40 0.70 4.90
CA LEU A 29 14.66 -0.70 4.56
C LEU A 29 14.38 -0.94 3.04
N PRO A 30 15.00 -0.17 2.13
CA PRO A 30 14.76 -0.27 0.68
C PRO A 30 15.10 -1.65 0.11
N GLU A 31 16.01 -2.38 0.75
CA GLU A 31 16.41 -3.75 0.39
C GLU A 31 15.24 -4.73 0.43
N HIS A 32 14.20 -4.50 1.25
CA HIS A 32 13.02 -5.38 1.27
C HIS A 32 12.21 -5.27 -0.04
N THR A 33 12.02 -4.04 -0.54
CA THR A 33 11.31 -3.81 -1.82
C THR A 33 12.20 -4.18 -3.00
N GLY A 34 13.51 -3.88 -2.92
CA GLY A 34 14.49 -4.24 -3.93
C GLY A 34 14.59 -5.76 -4.13
N LEU A 35 14.59 -6.53 -3.04
CA LEU A 35 14.60 -8.00 -3.10
C LEU A 35 13.37 -8.53 -3.85
N LEU A 36 12.17 -8.03 -3.51
CA LEU A 36 10.95 -8.43 -4.20
C LEU A 36 10.97 -8.06 -5.70
N LEU A 37 11.48 -6.88 -6.06
CA LEU A 37 11.59 -6.46 -7.47
C LEU A 37 12.59 -7.31 -8.26
N SER A 38 13.72 -7.63 -7.65
CA SER A 38 14.76 -8.48 -8.23
C SER A 38 14.24 -9.90 -8.46
N ASP A 39 13.68 -10.51 -7.42
CA ASP A 39 13.33 -11.94 -7.44
C ASP A 39 12.05 -12.19 -8.24
N THR A 40 11.14 -11.22 -8.32
CA THR A 40 9.95 -11.33 -9.20
C THR A 40 10.26 -11.16 -10.67
N GLY A 41 11.40 -10.53 -11.02
CA GLY A 41 11.81 -10.28 -12.40
C GLY A 41 10.92 -9.29 -13.15
N ILE A 42 10.04 -8.55 -12.46
CA ILE A 42 9.09 -7.62 -13.09
C ILE A 42 9.79 -6.37 -13.67
N VAL A 43 10.98 -6.05 -13.18
CA VAL A 43 11.79 -4.91 -13.59
C VAL A 43 13.20 -5.38 -13.95
N PRO A 44 13.83 -4.84 -15.02
CA PRO A 44 15.23 -5.13 -15.32
C PRO A 44 16.17 -4.76 -14.16
N ALA A 45 17.21 -5.55 -13.94
CA ALA A 45 18.13 -5.38 -12.80
C ALA A 45 18.67 -3.94 -12.63
N MET A 46 18.93 -3.23 -13.74
CA MET A 46 19.40 -1.84 -13.74
C MET A 46 18.42 -0.82 -13.13
N TYR A 47 17.14 -1.18 -12.99
CA TYR A 47 16.09 -0.30 -12.48
C TYR A 47 15.53 -0.75 -11.12
N VAL A 48 16.06 -1.82 -10.52
CA VAL A 48 15.55 -2.34 -9.23
C VAL A 48 15.69 -1.28 -8.13
N GLU A 49 16.88 -0.72 -7.94
CA GLU A 49 17.13 0.31 -6.91
C GLU A 49 16.29 1.60 -7.09
N PRO A 50 16.26 2.25 -8.28
CA PRO A 50 15.47 3.47 -8.43
C PRO A 50 13.97 3.22 -8.27
N ILE A 51 13.46 2.05 -8.68
CA ILE A 51 12.04 1.71 -8.51
C ILE A 51 11.72 1.34 -7.06
N ALA A 52 12.64 0.64 -6.37
CA ALA A 52 12.50 0.35 -4.95
C ALA A 52 12.38 1.61 -4.10
N PHE A 53 13.01 2.72 -4.51
CA PHE A 53 12.86 4.03 -3.89
C PHE A 53 11.62 4.80 -4.37
N ALA A 54 11.34 4.78 -5.68
CA ALA A 54 10.25 5.54 -6.28
C ALA A 54 8.87 5.09 -5.79
N ILE A 55 8.69 3.78 -5.59
CA ILE A 55 7.42 3.20 -5.14
C ILE A 55 7.00 3.75 -3.75
N PRO A 56 7.82 3.64 -2.69
CA PRO A 56 7.55 4.25 -1.39
C PRO A 56 7.43 5.77 -1.45
N LEU A 57 8.26 6.45 -2.24
CA LEU A 57 8.20 7.90 -2.41
C LEU A 57 6.85 8.34 -2.97
N ALA A 58 6.35 7.68 -4.02
CA ALA A 58 5.06 7.97 -4.63
C ALA A 58 3.91 7.77 -3.63
N LEU A 59 3.97 6.70 -2.82
CA LEU A 59 3.01 6.47 -1.75
C LEU A 59 3.07 7.58 -0.70
N GLY A 60 4.27 7.99 -0.28
CA GLY A 60 4.47 9.09 0.68
C GLY A 60 3.90 10.41 0.20
N ILE A 61 4.19 10.79 -1.04
CA ILE A 61 3.65 12.01 -1.66
C ILE A 61 2.12 11.93 -1.72
N SER A 62 1.57 10.80 -2.18
CA SER A 62 0.12 10.61 -2.28
C SER A 62 -0.58 10.70 -0.92
N ALA A 63 0.02 10.14 0.13
CA ALA A 63 -0.50 10.18 1.48
C ALA A 63 -0.43 11.61 2.05
N LEU A 64 0.67 12.32 1.79
CA LEU A 64 0.85 13.71 2.22
C LEU A 64 -0.15 14.65 1.55
N THR A 65 -0.33 14.55 0.22
CA THR A 65 -1.30 15.40 -0.49
C THR A 65 -2.74 15.10 -0.11
N ALA A 66 -3.06 13.83 0.19
CA ALA A 66 -4.37 13.45 0.73
C ALA A 66 -4.59 13.97 2.15
N TYR A 67 -3.57 13.92 3.01
CA TYR A 67 -3.62 14.45 4.37
C TYR A 67 -3.84 15.97 4.40
N LEU A 68 -3.15 16.70 3.52
CA LEU A 68 -3.31 18.16 3.35
C LEU A 68 -4.65 18.53 2.68
N GLY A 69 -5.46 17.56 2.28
CA GLY A 69 -6.75 17.79 1.60
C GLY A 69 -6.61 18.34 0.17
N MET A 70 -5.42 18.26 -0.42
CA MET A 70 -5.15 18.71 -1.79
C MET A 70 -5.67 17.71 -2.83
N THR A 71 -5.61 16.41 -2.52
CA THR A 71 -6.06 15.32 -3.39
C THR A 71 -7.12 14.47 -2.69
N SER A 72 -7.90 13.71 -3.48
CA SER A 72 -8.77 12.67 -2.93
C SER A 72 -7.95 11.48 -2.40
N LEU A 73 -8.63 10.47 -1.83
CA LEU A 73 -7.99 9.24 -1.34
C LEU A 73 -7.55 8.29 -2.48
N LEU A 74 -7.94 8.58 -3.74
CA LEU A 74 -7.69 7.72 -4.90
C LEU A 74 -6.20 7.48 -5.19
N PRO A 75 -5.31 8.50 -5.21
CA PRO A 75 -3.89 8.27 -5.48
C PRO A 75 -3.22 7.39 -4.43
N VAL A 76 -3.65 7.49 -3.17
CA VAL A 76 -3.19 6.63 -2.07
C VAL A 76 -3.57 5.18 -2.38
N ILE A 77 -4.83 4.91 -2.71
CA ILE A 77 -5.31 3.55 -3.05
C ILE A 77 -4.51 2.95 -4.21
N ILE A 78 -4.25 3.73 -5.26
CA ILE A 78 -3.49 3.26 -6.43
C ILE A 78 -2.04 2.92 -6.01
N CYS A 79 -1.35 3.81 -5.32
CA CYS A 79 0.03 3.58 -4.88
C CYS A 79 0.13 2.41 -3.89
N PHE A 80 -0.86 2.25 -3.02
CA PHE A 80 -0.98 1.15 -2.08
C PHE A 80 -1.22 -0.18 -2.83
N GLY A 81 -2.08 -0.16 -3.85
CA GLY A 81 -2.34 -1.30 -4.73
C GLY A 81 -1.09 -1.77 -5.47
N ILE A 82 -0.25 -0.85 -5.96
CA ILE A 82 1.04 -1.19 -6.61
C ILE A 82 1.98 -1.91 -5.63
N HIS A 83 2.11 -1.42 -4.39
CA HIS A 83 2.93 -2.09 -3.36
C HIS A 83 2.44 -3.52 -3.10
N ILE A 84 1.13 -3.69 -2.94
CA ILE A 84 0.53 -5.00 -2.65
C ILE A 84 0.64 -5.94 -3.85
N ALA A 85 0.50 -5.43 -5.07
CA ALA A 85 0.61 -6.22 -6.29
C ALA A 85 2.00 -6.87 -6.41
N LEU A 86 3.05 -6.16 -6.02
CA LEU A 86 4.41 -6.71 -5.97
C LEU A 86 4.51 -7.88 -4.97
N SER A 87 4.00 -7.71 -3.74
CA SER A 87 3.97 -8.78 -2.75
C SER A 87 3.09 -9.96 -3.19
N GLY A 88 1.97 -9.69 -3.86
CA GLY A 88 1.08 -10.71 -4.41
C GLY A 88 1.73 -11.52 -5.53
N LEU A 89 2.54 -10.87 -6.38
CA LEU A 89 3.32 -11.55 -7.42
C LEU A 89 4.37 -12.48 -6.81
N ALA A 90 5.09 -12.02 -5.79
CA ALA A 90 6.05 -12.84 -5.05
C ALA A 90 5.38 -14.05 -4.36
N LEU A 91 4.18 -13.87 -3.81
CA LEU A 91 3.38 -14.99 -3.27
C LEU A 91 2.95 -15.97 -4.35
N TYR A 92 2.49 -15.46 -5.49
CA TYR A 92 2.09 -16.30 -6.63
C TYR A 92 3.24 -17.16 -7.17
N GLN A 93 4.46 -16.62 -7.15
CA GLN A 93 5.69 -17.36 -7.51
C GLN A 93 6.19 -18.30 -6.40
N GLY A 94 5.56 -18.30 -5.23
CA GLY A 94 5.88 -19.21 -4.14
C GLY A 94 7.06 -18.80 -3.27
N LEU A 95 7.55 -17.55 -3.33
CA LEU A 95 8.77 -17.12 -2.62
C LEU A 95 8.64 -17.20 -1.08
N HIS A 96 7.41 -17.17 -0.55
CA HIS A 96 7.14 -17.34 0.88
C HIS A 96 7.43 -18.76 1.42
N PHE A 97 7.54 -19.77 0.56
CA PHE A 97 7.89 -21.12 0.99
C PHE A 97 9.39 -21.23 1.24
N ASP A 98 9.79 -21.42 2.49
CA ASP A 98 11.18 -21.71 2.84
C ASP A 98 11.49 -23.20 2.63
N CYS A 99 12.17 -23.53 1.54
CA CYS A 99 12.66 -24.89 1.27
C CYS A 99 13.96 -25.23 2.03
N GLY A 100 14.32 -24.46 3.07
CA GLY A 100 15.62 -24.53 3.75
C GLY A 100 16.71 -23.77 3.01
N CYS A 101 16.34 -22.86 2.11
CA CYS A 101 17.26 -22.10 1.27
C CYS A 101 17.65 -20.75 1.91
N TYR A 102 16.84 -20.24 2.84
CA TYR A 102 17.10 -18.94 3.46
C TYR A 102 17.97 -19.10 4.71
N LEU A 103 19.10 -18.38 4.76
CA LEU A 103 19.95 -18.38 5.95
C LEU A 103 19.23 -17.69 7.11
N PRO A 104 19.32 -18.21 8.36
CA PRO A 104 18.77 -17.52 9.52
C PRO A 104 19.43 -16.14 9.68
N GLY A 105 18.61 -15.09 9.84
CA GLY A 105 19.06 -13.70 9.93
C GLY A 105 19.38 -13.03 8.60
N SER A 106 19.13 -13.70 7.46
CA SER A 106 19.19 -13.05 6.14
C SER A 106 17.95 -12.20 5.87
N VAL A 107 18.10 -11.17 5.03
CA VAL A 107 16.99 -10.33 4.56
C VAL A 107 15.90 -11.17 3.87
N GLN A 108 16.29 -12.22 3.14
CA GLN A 108 15.32 -13.13 2.50
C GLN A 108 14.46 -13.84 3.53
N SER A 109 15.06 -14.36 4.61
CA SER A 109 14.32 -15.01 5.69
C SER A 109 13.32 -14.05 6.34
N GLU A 110 13.72 -12.80 6.61
CA GLU A 110 12.85 -11.80 7.21
C GLU A 110 11.69 -11.36 6.30
N VAL A 111 11.98 -11.13 5.02
CA VAL A 111 10.97 -10.71 4.02
C VAL A 111 10.00 -11.84 3.72
N TYR A 112 10.48 -13.04 3.43
CA TYR A 112 9.65 -14.13 2.91
C TYR A 112 8.84 -14.85 3.99
N SER A 113 9.37 -14.99 5.20
CA SER A 113 8.62 -15.59 6.32
C SER A 113 7.40 -14.76 6.73
N THR A 114 7.44 -13.44 6.47
CA THR A 114 6.36 -12.51 6.83
C THR A 114 5.51 -12.07 5.63
N LEU A 115 5.81 -12.56 4.43
CA LEU A 115 5.21 -12.08 3.18
C LEU A 115 3.69 -12.32 3.12
N GLU A 116 3.26 -13.55 3.39
CA GLU A 116 1.84 -13.94 3.35
C GLU A 116 0.98 -13.18 4.38
N PRO A 117 1.33 -13.16 5.69
CA PRO A 117 0.51 -12.44 6.66
C PRO A 117 0.52 -10.92 6.40
N GLN A 118 1.65 -10.34 5.96
CA GLN A 118 1.70 -8.93 5.59
C GLN A 118 0.81 -8.63 4.38
N PHE A 119 0.81 -9.49 3.36
CA PHE A 119 -0.04 -9.33 2.19
C PHE A 119 -1.53 -9.32 2.56
N LEU A 120 -1.99 -10.26 3.39
CA LEU A 120 -3.41 -10.32 3.80
C LEU A 120 -3.84 -9.08 4.59
N ILE A 121 -2.99 -8.60 5.51
CA ILE A 121 -3.25 -7.37 6.27
C ILE A 121 -3.33 -6.16 5.33
N MET A 122 -2.36 -6.02 4.42
CA MET A 122 -2.34 -4.91 3.48
C MET A 122 -3.52 -4.96 2.50
N LEU A 123 -3.91 -6.15 2.03
CA LEU A 123 -5.07 -6.35 1.18
C LEU A 123 -6.36 -5.91 1.89
N LEU A 124 -6.52 -6.22 3.17
CA LEU A 124 -7.66 -5.76 3.97
C LEU A 124 -7.69 -4.23 4.06
N VAL A 125 -6.54 -3.58 4.32
CA VAL A 125 -6.43 -2.11 4.34
C VAL A 125 -6.77 -1.50 2.97
N LEU A 126 -6.34 -2.14 1.88
CA LEU A 126 -6.69 -1.70 0.52
C LEU A 126 -8.20 -1.80 0.25
N ILE A 127 -8.85 -2.89 0.66
CA ILE A 127 -10.30 -3.06 0.50
C ILE A 127 -11.06 -2.00 1.32
N VAL A 128 -10.65 -1.75 2.56
CA VAL A 128 -11.27 -0.73 3.43
C VAL A 128 -11.09 0.67 2.83
N SER A 129 -9.90 1.01 2.34
CA SER A 129 -9.64 2.31 1.71
C SER A 129 -10.42 2.50 0.41
N ALA A 130 -10.52 1.47 -0.44
CA ALA A 130 -11.34 1.48 -1.64
C ALA A 130 -12.83 1.66 -1.32
N ALA A 131 -13.36 0.94 -0.32
CA ALA A 131 -14.72 1.09 0.15
C ALA A 131 -14.98 2.52 0.66
N LEU A 132 -14.07 3.06 1.46
CA LEU A 132 -14.13 4.44 1.96
C LEU A 132 -14.20 5.46 0.82
N HIS A 133 -13.36 5.30 -0.21
CA HIS A 133 -13.39 6.17 -1.39
C HIS A 133 -14.70 6.06 -2.17
N TYR A 134 -15.20 4.83 -2.38
CA TYR A 134 -16.47 4.58 -3.06
C TYR A 134 -17.64 5.24 -2.33
N PHE A 135 -17.76 5.07 -1.01
CA PHE A 135 -18.83 5.68 -0.21
C PHE A 135 -18.73 7.22 -0.20
N ASN A 136 -17.52 7.78 -0.20
CA ASN A 136 -17.32 9.23 -0.29
C ASN A 136 -17.83 9.79 -1.61
N ASN A 137 -17.54 9.12 -2.74
CA ASN A 137 -18.01 9.57 -4.04
C ASN A 137 -19.52 9.39 -4.19
N MET A 138 -20.09 8.26 -3.74
CA MET A 138 -21.53 8.01 -3.79
C MET A 138 -22.34 9.00 -2.96
N ALA A 139 -21.86 9.40 -1.78
CA ALA A 139 -22.50 10.43 -0.96
C ALA A 139 -22.54 11.81 -1.66
N THR A 140 -21.57 12.08 -2.52
CA THR A 140 -21.45 13.36 -3.25
C THR A 140 -22.43 13.43 -4.43
N HIS A 141 -22.92 12.28 -4.93
CA HIS A 141 -23.87 12.18 -6.05
C HIS A 141 -25.34 12.02 -5.65
N ARG A 142 -25.70 12.07 -4.35
CA ARG A 142 -27.12 12.10 -3.96
C ARG A 142 -27.73 13.45 -4.35
N PRO A 143 -28.69 13.51 -5.30
CA PRO A 143 -29.43 14.75 -5.54
C PRO A 143 -30.16 15.09 -4.24
N VAL A 144 -29.92 16.29 -3.73
CA VAL A 144 -30.77 16.89 -2.70
C VAL A 144 -32.12 17.07 -3.37
N THR A 145 -33.07 16.18 -3.12
CA THR A 145 -34.47 16.42 -3.47
C THR A 145 -34.89 17.70 -2.74
N PRO A 146 -35.25 18.78 -3.46
CA PRO A 146 -35.81 19.94 -2.80
C PRO A 146 -37.11 19.49 -2.13
N THR A 147 -37.12 19.54 -0.80
CA THR A 147 -38.35 19.41 -0.02
C THR A 147 -39.16 20.67 -0.31
N VAL A 148 -40.24 20.51 -1.08
CA VAL A 148 -41.32 21.49 -1.22
C VAL A 148 -42.17 21.47 0.04
#